data_AF-A0A946LC90-F1
#
_entry.id   AF-A0A946LC90-F1
#
_cell.length_a   1.000
_cell.length_b   1.000
_cell.length_c   1.000
_cell.angle_alpha   90.00
_cell.angle_beta   90.00
_cell.angle_gamma   90.00
#
_symmetry.space_group_name_H-M   'P 1'
#
loop_
_entity.id
_entity.type
_entity.pdbx_description
1 polymer ?
#
loop_
_entity_poly.entity_id
_entity_poly.type
_entity_poly.pdbx_seq_one_letter_code
_entity_poly.pdbx_strand_id
1 'polypeptide(L)'
;MAIEWNEDMSTGIPEIDEEHKEWLRRYNEFDNAVSNQQGKELTKVALRFFEQYTEFHFPNEEWRASNHPSPVAEKNREEQDLLR
;
A
#
# COMPACT_ATOMS: atom_id res chain seq x y z
N MET A 1 -10.07 11.88 0.11
CA MET A 1 -9.68 12.40 -1.21
C MET A 1 -9.12 11.24 -2.01
N ALA A 2 -9.58 11.03 -3.24
CA ALA A 2 -9.05 9.96 -4.07
C ALA A 2 -7.58 10.24 -4.43
N ILE A 3 -6.73 9.22 -4.35
CA ILE A 3 -5.35 9.25 -4.79
C ILE A 3 -5.28 8.52 -6.13
N GLU A 4 -4.85 9.22 -7.17
CA GLU A 4 -4.61 8.62 -8.48
C GLU A 4 -3.17 8.17 -8.61
N TRP A 5 -2.98 6.96 -9.14
CA TRP A 5 -1.66 6.49 -9.54
C TRP A 5 -1.06 7.43 -10.58
N ASN A 6 0.24 7.68 -10.46
CA ASN A 6 1.01 8.36 -11.48
C ASN A 6 2.41 7.73 -11.60
N GLU A 7 3.12 8.05 -12.68
CA GLU A 7 4.42 7.43 -12.97
C GLU A 7 5.51 7.79 -11.96
N ASP A 8 5.36 8.86 -11.17
CA ASP A 8 6.32 9.20 -10.11
C ASP A 8 6.25 8.20 -8.93
N MET A 9 5.18 7.38 -8.86
CA MET A 9 5.03 6.30 -7.89
C MET A 9 5.62 4.97 -8.39
N SER A 10 6.02 4.87 -9.67
CA SER A 10 6.55 3.63 -10.22
C SER A 10 7.88 3.24 -9.56
N THR A 11 7.97 1.96 -9.20
CA THR A 11 9.19 1.34 -8.71
C THR A 11 10.08 0.80 -9.84
N GLY A 12 9.57 0.81 -11.07
CA GLY A 12 10.17 0.14 -12.23
C GLY A 12 10.04 -1.39 -12.19
N ILE A 13 9.35 -1.95 -11.18
CA ILE A 13 9.08 -3.38 -11.03
C ILE A 13 7.57 -3.58 -11.27
N PRO A 14 7.15 -4.13 -12.42
CA PRO A 14 5.74 -4.21 -12.79
C PRO A 14 4.86 -4.89 -11.75
N GLU A 15 5.35 -5.95 -11.09
CA GLU A 15 4.56 -6.66 -10.09
C GLU A 15 4.29 -5.81 -8.85
N ILE A 16 5.26 -5.01 -8.39
CA ILE A 16 5.09 -4.11 -7.23
C ILE A 16 4.18 -2.94 -7.60
N ASP A 17 4.31 -2.40 -8.81
CA ASP A 17 3.47 -1.30 -9.27
C ASP A 17 2.00 -1.72 -9.34
N GLU A 18 1.71 -2.96 -9.78
CA GLU A 18 0.34 -3.50 -9.74
C GLU A 18 -0.17 -3.72 -8.31
N GLU A 19 0.70 -4.14 -7.40
CA GLU A 19 0.38 -4.23 -5.96
C GLU A 19 0.01 -2.83 -5.40
N HIS A 20 0.83 -1.81 -5.62
CA HIS A 20 0.54 -0.44 -5.18
C HIS A 20 -0.75 0.13 -5.79
N LYS A 21 -1.01 -0.13 -7.07
CA LYS A 21 -2.27 0.29 -7.73
C LYS A 21 -3.49 -0.37 -7.11
N GLU A 22 -3.42 -1.65 -6.77
CA GLU A 22 -4.52 -2.34 -6.06
C GLU A 22 -4.74 -1.73 -4.67
N TRP A 23 -3.66 -1.42 -3.94
CA TRP A 23 -3.77 -0.72 -2.66
C TRP A 23 -4.47 0.63 -2.79
N LEU A 24 -4.06 1.46 -3.77
CA LEU A 24 -4.69 2.76 -4.03
C LEU A 24 -6.16 2.63 -4.42
N ARG A 25 -6.51 1.63 -5.24
CA ARG A 25 -7.90 1.36 -5.60
C ARG A 25 -8.76 1.08 -4.36
N ARG A 26 -8.25 0.25 -3.44
CA ARG A 26 -8.94 -0.11 -2.19
C ARG A 26 -9.02 1.06 -1.22
N TYR A 27 -7.97 1.87 -1.15
CA TYR A 27 -7.97 3.14 -0.41
C TYR A 27 -9.06 4.09 -0.93
N ASN A 28 -9.17 4.26 -2.25
CA ASN A 28 -10.17 5.13 -2.85
C ASN A 28 -11.60 4.64 -2.60
N GLU A 29 -11.84 3.33 -2.63
CA GLU A 29 -13.12 2.72 -2.26
C GLU A 29 -13.47 2.99 -0.78
N PHE A 30 -12.49 2.84 0.10
CA PHE A 30 -12.63 3.14 1.52
C PHE A 30 -12.94 4.62 1.77
N ASP A 31 -12.17 5.53 1.18
CA ASP A 31 -12.34 6.98 1.33
C ASP A 31 -13.72 7.42 0.84
N ASN A 32 -14.19 6.85 -0.27
CA ASN A 32 -15.53 7.09 -0.78
C ASN A 32 -16.61 6.59 0.19
N ALA A 33 -16.46 5.36 0.71
CA ALA A 33 -17.41 4.77 1.65
C ALA A 33 -17.50 5.57 2.95
N VAL A 34 -16.36 6.03 3.47
CA VAL A 34 -16.29 6.90 4.66
C VAL A 34 -16.93 8.26 4.38
N SER A 35 -16.59 8.90 3.26
CA SER A 35 -17.12 10.21 2.86
C SER A 35 -18.64 10.19 2.66
N ASN A 36 -19.18 9.06 2.18
CA ASN A 36 -20.61 8.85 1.97
C ASN A 36 -21.32 8.21 3.17
N GLN A 37 -20.68 8.12 4.34
CA GLN A 37 -21.26 7.58 5.58
C GLN A 37 -21.83 6.15 5.41
N GLN A 38 -21.21 5.31 4.58
CA GLN A 38 -21.71 3.98 4.20
C GLN A 38 -21.64 2.91 5.31
N GLY A 39 -21.55 3.33 6.58
CA GLY A 39 -21.72 2.46 7.74
C GLY A 39 -20.42 1.81 8.23
N LYS A 40 -20.38 1.56 9.55
CA LYS A 40 -19.20 1.08 10.29
C LYS A 40 -18.63 -0.25 9.79
N GLU A 41 -19.45 -1.12 9.20
CA GLU A 41 -19.01 -2.44 8.77
C GLU A 41 -18.13 -2.38 7.51
N LEU A 42 -18.42 -1.50 6.55
CA LEU A 42 -17.56 -1.29 5.37
C LEU A 42 -16.20 -0.72 5.78
N THR A 43 -16.20 0.25 6.70
CA THR A 43 -14.97 0.81 7.28
C THR A 43 -14.11 -0.27 7.93
N LYS A 44 -14.71 -1.17 8.73
CA LYS A 44 -13.98 -2.29 9.37
C LYS A 44 -13.40 -3.28 8.36
N VAL A 45 -14.13 -3.58 7.28
CA VAL A 45 -13.65 -4.49 6.23
C VAL A 45 -12.44 -3.90 5.52
N ALA A 46 -12.48 -2.62 5.17
CA ALA A 46 -11.36 -1.94 4.53
C ALA A 46 -10.13 -1.84 5.45
N LEU A 47 -10.31 -1.50 6.73
CA LEU A 47 -9.21 -1.45 7.69
C LEU A 47 -8.52 -2.82 7.84
N ARG A 48 -9.29 -3.90 7.94
CA ARG A 48 -8.74 -5.27 7.95
C ARG A 48 -7.99 -5.60 6.66
N PHE A 49 -8.49 -5.14 5.52
CA PHE A 49 -7.79 -5.30 4.26
C PHE A 49 -6.43 -4.60 4.31
N PHE A 50 -6.34 -3.35 4.75
CA PHE A 50 -5.07 -2.61 4.78
C PHE A 50 -4.04 -3.26 5.70
N GLU A 51 -4.46 -3.71 6.89
CA GLU A 51 -3.61 -4.45 7.83
C GLU A 51 -3.02 -5.72 7.17
N GLN A 52 -3.89 -6.58 6.63
CA GLN A 52 -3.46 -7.81 5.96
C GLN A 52 -2.62 -7.55 4.72
N TYR A 53 -2.92 -6.48 3.99
CA TYR A 53 -2.20 -6.13 2.77
C TYR A 53 -0.77 -5.72 3.09
N THR A 54 -0.55 -4.92 4.14
CA THR A 54 0.81 -4.54 4.57
C THR A 54 1.63 -5.74 5.05
N GLU A 55 1.00 -6.72 5.73
CA GLU A 55 1.68 -7.96 6.14
C GLU A 55 2.10 -8.82 4.95
N PHE A 56 1.32 -8.83 3.87
CA PHE A 56 1.64 -9.57 2.64
C PHE A 56 2.68 -8.84 1.78
N HIS A 57 2.52 -7.53 1.63
CA HIS A 57 3.25 -6.70 0.66
C HIS A 57 4.68 -6.38 1.10
N PHE A 58 4.88 -5.93 2.35
CA PHE A 58 6.20 -5.48 2.82
C PHE A 58 7.27 -6.58 2.76
N PRO A 59 7.01 -7.84 3.13
CA PRO A 59 8.02 -8.90 3.01
C PRO A 59 8.50 -9.15 1.57
N ASN A 60 7.64 -8.94 0.56
CA ASN A 60 8.02 -9.08 -0.85
C ASN A 60 9.01 -7.96 -1.25
N GLU A 61 8.72 -6.72 -0.86
CA GLU A 61 9.62 -5.58 -1.08
C GLU A 61 10.95 -5.74 -0.33
N GLU A 62 10.90 -6.16 0.93
CA GLU A 62 12.09 -6.40 1.77
C GLU A 62 12.97 -7.52 1.20
N TRP A 63 12.37 -8.61 0.72
CA TRP A 63 13.10 -9.68 0.06
C TRP A 63 13.84 -9.17 -1.19
N ARG A 64 13.17 -8.36 -2.03
CA ARG A 64 13.81 -7.75 -3.22
C ARG A 64 14.90 -6.76 -2.83
N ALA A 65 14.65 -5.92 -1.84
CA ALA A 65 15.62 -4.97 -1.28
C ALA A 65 16.87 -5.66 -0.74
N SER A 66 16.73 -6.82 -0.09
CA SER A 66 17.87 -7.60 0.42
C SER A 66 18.79 -8.11 -0.69
N ASN A 67 18.25 -8.36 -1.89
CA ASN A 67 19.01 -8.77 -3.07
C ASN A 67 19.60 -7.57 -3.84
N HIS A 68 19.04 -6.37 -3.65
CA HIS A 68 19.41 -5.14 -4.36
C HIS A 68 19.48 -3.93 -3.40
N PRO A 69 20.45 -3.90 -2.47
CA PRO A 69 20.53 -2.86 -1.46
C PRO A 69 20.78 -1.48 -2.09
N SER A 70 20.02 -0.48 -1.62
CA SER A 70 20.16 0.93 -2.01
C SER A 70 19.68 1.86 -0.89
N PRO A 71 20.06 3.14 -0.88
CA PRO A 71 19.55 4.11 0.08
C PRO A 71 18.02 4.25 0.06
N VAL A 72 17.41 4.08 -1.11
CA VAL A 72 15.94 4.11 -1.26
C VAL A 72 15.30 2.90 -0.58
N ALA A 73 15.89 1.72 -0.77
CA ALA A 73 15.41 0.50 -0.13
C ALA A 73 15.55 0.53 1.40
N GLU A 74 16.62 1.11 1.92
CA GLU A 74 16.82 1.36 3.36
C GLU A 74 15.70 2.26 3.91
N LYS A 75 15.46 3.38 3.23
CA LYS A 75 14.42 4.33 3.61
C LYS A 75 13.02 3.70 3.55
N ASN A 76 12.71 2.92 2.52
CA ASN A 76 11.43 2.22 2.40
C ASN A 76 11.20 1.29 3.59
N ARG A 77 12.21 0.51 3.98
CA ARG A 77 12.14 -0.38 5.14
C ARG A 77 11.91 0.39 6.45
N GLU A 78 12.59 1.52 6.66
CA GLU A 78 12.38 2.39 7.82
C GLU A 78 10.94 2.93 7.87
N GLU A 79 10.38 3.34 6.73
CA GLU A 79 8.99 3.80 6.64
C GLU A 79 7.99 2.67 6.90
N GLN A 80 8.26 1.44 6.41
CA GLN A 80 7.45 0.25 6.68
C GLN A 80 7.45 -0.14 8.17
N ASP A 81 8.59 -0.02 8.85
CA ASP A 81 8.72 -0.31 10.28
C ASP A 81 7.88 0.63 11.16
N LEU A 82 7.58 1.85 10.69
CA LEU A 82 6.68 2.78 11.39
C LEU A 82 5.21 2.40 11.29
N LEU A 83 4.85 1.53 10.34
CA LEU A 83 3.49 1.10 10.06
C LEU A 83 3.16 -0.25 10.70
N ARG A 84 4.12 -0.88 11.38
CA ARG A 84 3.99 -2.11 12.16
C ARG A 84 3.72 -1.80 13.64
#